data_AF-A0A7S0I5H0-F1
#
_entry.id   AF-A0A7S0I5H0-F1
#
_cell.length_a   1.000
_cell.length_b   1.000
_cell.length_c   1.000
_cell.angle_alpha   90.00
_cell.angle_beta   90.00
_cell.angle_gamma   90.00
#
_symmetry.space_group_name_H-M   'P 1'
#
loop_
_entity.id
_entity.type
_entity.pdbx_description
1 polymer ?
#
loop_
_entity_poly.entity_id
_entity_poly.type
_entity_poly.pdbx_seq_one_letter_code
_entity_poly.pdbx_strand_id
1 'polypeptide(L)'
;ALCERHGQQISVLRCLAKSCVEGPPALHLMTSVLRLYRVVGSLFRFVTTPAKPDISPQLVTMLGQLAGDQGLGPAVYQFISFANAQPWGEGVTEGKVKREAAMVPRMIQEMEKFELLVVKLNKKSGVDLMRHMKKATARDFRIKVDEVVLRAKKKEREEEEE
;
A
#
# COMPACT_ATOMS: atom_id res chain seq x y z
N ALA A 1 13.55 0.71 20.53
CA ALA A 1 13.38 -0.75 20.39
C ALA A 1 12.21 -1.16 19.48
N LEU A 2 10.94 -1.02 19.87
CA LEU A 2 9.83 -1.56 19.05
C LEU A 2 9.63 -0.82 17.71
N CYS A 3 9.58 0.52 17.73
CA CYS A 3 9.48 1.32 16.49
C CYS A 3 10.65 1.08 15.54
N GLU A 4 11.84 0.85 16.07
CA GLU A 4 13.06 0.59 15.30
C GLU A 4 13.02 -0.79 14.62
N ARG A 5 12.60 -1.84 15.35
CA ARG A 5 12.38 -3.17 14.78
C ARG A 5 11.35 -3.15 13.66
N HIS A 6 10.21 -2.48 13.88
CA HIS A 6 9.20 -2.34 12.84
C HIS A 6 9.69 -1.45 11.69
N GLY A 7 10.50 -0.42 11.96
CA GLY A 7 11.15 0.38 10.92
C GLY A 7 12.03 -0.44 9.98
N GLN A 8 12.81 -1.38 10.53
CA GLN A 8 13.60 -2.34 9.73
C GLN A 8 12.70 -3.24 8.87
N GLN A 9 11.63 -3.79 9.45
CA GLN A 9 10.65 -4.61 8.72
C GLN A 9 9.98 -3.83 7.58
N ILE A 10 9.61 -2.57 7.83
CA ILE A 10 9.04 -1.66 6.84
C ILE A 10 10.03 -1.45 5.68
N SER A 11 11.31 -1.23 5.99
CA SER A 11 12.35 -1.05 4.97
C SER A 11 12.49 -2.28 4.06
N VAL A 12 12.55 -3.48 4.63
CA VAL A 12 12.65 -4.74 3.87
C VAL A 12 11.41 -4.95 2.98
N LEU A 13 10.21 -4.81 3.55
CA LEU A 13 8.96 -4.98 2.81
C LEU A 13 8.81 -3.94 1.70
N ARG A 14 9.32 -2.72 1.90
CA ARG A 14 9.34 -1.67 0.88
C ARG A 14 10.24 -2.06 -0.28
N CYS A 15 11.44 -2.58 -0.01
CA CYS A 15 12.35 -3.06 -1.07
C CYS A 15 11.71 -4.20 -1.87
N LEU A 16 11.08 -5.15 -1.20
CA LEU A 16 10.38 -6.26 -1.85
C LEU A 16 9.20 -5.77 -2.71
N ALA A 17 8.40 -4.82 -2.21
CA ALA A 17 7.31 -4.22 -2.97
C ALA A 17 7.80 -3.51 -4.24
N LYS A 18 8.95 -2.83 -4.17
CA LYS A 18 9.59 -2.19 -5.34
C LYS A 18 10.17 -3.19 -6.34
N SER A 19 10.47 -4.42 -5.92
CA SER A 19 11.05 -5.45 -6.79
C SER A 19 10.03 -6.18 -7.68
N CYS A 20 8.73 -5.82 -7.59
CA CYS A 20 7.66 -6.32 -8.46
C CYS A 20 7.63 -7.86 -8.60
N VAL A 21 7.72 -8.56 -7.47
CA VAL A 21 7.71 -10.03 -7.42
C VAL A 21 6.37 -10.60 -7.90
N GLU A 22 6.40 -11.68 -8.69
CA GLU A 22 5.22 -12.33 -9.27
C GLU A 22 4.91 -13.69 -8.63
N GLY A 23 3.70 -14.21 -8.86
CA GLY A 23 3.30 -15.56 -8.45
C GLY A 23 3.12 -15.74 -6.93
N PRO A 24 3.32 -16.95 -6.38
CA PRO A 24 3.08 -17.22 -4.95
C PRO A 24 3.82 -16.30 -3.96
N PRO A 25 5.07 -15.85 -4.23
CA PRO A 25 5.74 -14.84 -3.40
C PRO A 25 5.01 -13.49 -3.34
N ALA A 26 4.32 -13.07 -4.41
CA ALA A 26 3.53 -11.83 -4.44
C ALA A 26 2.43 -11.85 -3.37
N LEU A 27 1.71 -12.97 -3.29
CA LEU A 27 0.67 -13.21 -2.27
C LEU A 27 1.22 -13.19 -0.84
N HIS A 28 2.37 -13.81 -0.61
CA HIS A 28 3.02 -13.80 0.70
C HIS A 28 3.49 -12.40 1.09
N LEU A 29 3.98 -11.62 0.13
CA LEU A 29 4.35 -10.22 0.33
C LEU A 29 3.13 -9.39 0.74
N MET A 30 2.03 -9.46 0.00
CA MET A 30 0.78 -8.74 0.34
C MET A 30 0.27 -9.12 1.73
N THR A 31 0.30 -10.42 2.06
CA THR A 31 -0.12 -10.91 3.39
C THR A 31 0.80 -10.37 4.50
N SER A 32 2.10 -10.29 4.25
CA SER A 32 3.08 -9.78 5.20
C SER A 32 2.92 -8.27 5.43
N VAL A 33 2.69 -7.51 4.36
CA VAL A 33 2.35 -6.09 4.43
C VAL A 33 1.07 -5.88 5.23
N LEU A 34 0.02 -6.65 4.96
CA LEU A 34 -1.24 -6.56 5.70
C LEU A 34 -1.04 -6.81 7.21
N ARG A 35 -0.25 -7.82 7.57
CA ARG A 35 0.09 -8.10 8.98
C ARG A 35 0.87 -6.95 9.61
N LEU A 36 1.83 -6.37 8.90
CA LEU A 36 2.59 -5.21 9.36
C LEU A 36 1.67 -4.02 9.65
N TYR A 37 0.77 -3.66 8.73
CA TYR A 37 -0.18 -2.56 8.94
C TYR A 37 -1.08 -2.79 10.16
N ARG A 38 -1.49 -4.04 10.42
CA ARG A 38 -2.27 -4.39 11.62
C ARG A 38 -1.48 -4.25 12.92
N VAL A 39 -0.23 -4.71 12.93
CA VAL A 39 0.64 -4.62 14.12
C VAL A 39 1.00 -3.16 14.40
N VAL A 40 1.48 -2.43 13.39
CA VAL A 40 1.80 -1.01 13.50
C VAL A 40 0.54 -0.20 13.83
N GLY A 41 -0.60 -0.50 13.23
CA GLY A 41 -1.89 0.12 13.58
C GLY A 41 -2.33 -0.15 15.02
N SER A 42 -2.00 -1.32 15.58
CA SER A 42 -2.24 -1.61 17.00
C SER A 42 -1.34 -0.78 17.91
N LEU A 43 -0.08 -0.59 17.53
CA LEU A 43 0.86 0.29 18.23
C LEU A 43 0.38 1.75 18.22
N PHE A 44 -0.03 2.28 17.06
CA PHE A 44 -0.57 3.64 16.98
C PHE A 44 -1.87 3.79 17.78
N ARG A 45 -2.73 2.77 17.81
CA ARG A 45 -3.94 2.76 18.66
C ARG A 45 -3.57 2.86 20.14
N PHE A 46 -2.59 2.06 20.58
CA PHE A 46 -2.09 2.12 21.95
C PHE A 46 -1.59 3.52 22.32
N VAL A 47 -0.79 4.15 21.44
CA VAL A 47 -0.32 5.54 21.65
C VAL A 47 -1.47 6.54 21.66
N THR A 48 -2.54 6.30 20.89
CA THR A 48 -3.71 7.20 20.81
C THR A 48 -4.65 7.08 22.02
N THR A 49 -4.63 5.97 22.76
CA THR A 49 -5.51 5.74 23.93
C THR A 49 -5.43 6.83 25.02
N PRO A 50 -4.26 7.20 25.58
CA PRO A 50 -4.17 8.19 26.66
C PRO A 50 -4.71 9.57 26.25
N ALA A 51 -5.24 10.34 27.20
CA ALA A 51 -5.85 11.66 26.96
C ALA A 51 -4.85 12.66 26.32
N LYS A 52 -3.60 12.63 26.78
CA LYS A 52 -2.47 13.37 26.20
C LYS A 52 -1.45 12.35 25.68
N PRO A 53 -1.47 12.02 24.39
CA PRO A 53 -0.53 11.08 23.80
C PRO A 53 0.85 11.71 23.69
N ASP A 54 1.86 10.99 24.18
CA ASP A 54 3.27 11.36 23.99
C ASP A 54 3.80 10.75 22.69
N ILE A 55 4.38 11.60 21.85
CA ILE A 55 4.82 11.24 20.50
C ILE A 55 6.33 11.16 20.50
N SER A 56 6.86 9.95 20.52
CA SER A 56 8.31 9.74 20.45
C SER A 56 8.83 10.04 19.03
N PRO A 57 10.07 10.57 18.88
CA PRO A 57 10.68 10.80 17.57
C PRO A 57 10.74 9.54 16.71
N GLN A 58 10.97 8.38 17.32
CA GLN A 58 11.04 7.10 16.61
C GLN A 58 9.67 6.68 16.03
N LEU A 59 8.56 7.05 16.68
CA LEU A 59 7.22 6.84 16.13
C LEU A 59 7.01 7.70 14.88
N VAL A 60 7.49 8.95 14.90
CA VAL A 60 7.43 9.87 13.76
C VAL A 60 8.29 9.37 12.59
N THR A 61 9.50 8.89 12.86
CA THR A 61 10.37 8.27 11.84
C THR A 61 9.68 7.06 11.21
N MET A 62 9.10 6.17 12.02
CA MET A 62 8.37 5.00 11.53
C MET A 62 7.13 5.39 10.71
N LEU A 63 6.40 6.44 11.11
CA LEU A 63 5.30 7.01 10.33
C LEU A 63 5.78 7.42 8.94
N GLY A 64 6.88 8.16 8.85
CA GLY A 64 7.46 8.58 7.58
C GLY A 64 7.89 7.41 6.70
N GLN A 65 8.45 6.35 7.30
CA GLN A 65 8.80 5.12 6.58
C GLN A 65 7.58 4.38 6.04
N LEU A 66 6.43 4.47 6.71
CA LEU A 66 5.20 3.81 6.28
C LEU A 66 4.43 4.64 5.24
N ALA A 67 4.25 5.94 5.49
CA ALA A 67 3.27 6.79 4.82
C ALA A 67 3.86 8.06 4.17
N GLY A 68 5.17 8.25 4.22
CA GLY A 68 5.84 9.30 3.45
C GLY A 68 5.95 8.96 1.95
N ASP A 69 6.42 9.91 1.14
CA ASP A 69 6.54 9.78 -0.33
C ASP A 69 7.33 8.56 -0.79
N GLN A 70 8.42 8.26 -0.08
CA GLN A 70 9.30 7.12 -0.35
C GLN A 70 9.07 5.99 0.65
N GLY A 71 7.89 5.99 1.29
CA GLY A 71 7.49 5.01 2.27
C GLY A 71 6.98 3.72 1.66
N LEU A 72 6.56 2.80 2.53
CA LEU A 72 5.97 1.53 2.13
C LEU A 72 4.64 1.71 1.38
N GLY A 73 3.79 2.65 1.80
CA GLY A 73 2.48 2.88 1.20
C GLY A 73 2.54 3.11 -0.32
N PRO A 74 3.30 4.10 -0.81
CA PRO A 74 3.48 4.32 -2.25
C PRO A 74 4.05 3.10 -2.99
N ALA A 75 5.03 2.39 -2.40
CA ALA A 75 5.59 1.17 -2.99
C ALA A 75 4.54 0.06 -3.12
N VAL A 76 3.65 -0.09 -2.13
CA VAL A 76 2.54 -1.06 -2.17
C VAL A 76 1.51 -0.68 -3.23
N TYR A 77 1.18 0.60 -3.40
CA TYR A 77 0.29 1.03 -4.49
C TYR A 77 0.89 0.76 -5.88
N GLN A 78 2.19 1.02 -6.05
CA GLN A 78 2.89 0.69 -7.29
C GLN A 78 2.85 -0.82 -7.54
N PHE A 79 3.11 -1.63 -6.51
CA PHE A 79 3.03 -3.08 -6.57
C PHE A 79 1.64 -3.59 -6.95
N ILE A 80 0.58 -3.05 -6.35
CA ILE A 80 -0.82 -3.39 -6.71
C ILE A 80 -1.09 -3.03 -8.18
N SER A 81 -0.65 -1.85 -8.62
CA SER A 81 -0.83 -1.41 -10.01
C SER A 81 -0.12 -2.32 -11.00
N PHE A 82 1.07 -2.81 -10.65
CA PHE A 82 1.82 -3.78 -11.43
C PHE A 82 1.10 -5.14 -11.48
N ALA A 83 0.69 -5.68 -10.32
CA ALA A 83 -0.02 -6.94 -10.24
C ALA A 83 -1.34 -6.94 -11.04
N ASN A 84 -2.05 -5.81 -11.08
CA ASN A 84 -3.28 -5.66 -11.85
C ASN A 84 -3.05 -5.50 -13.37
N ALA A 85 -1.85 -5.12 -13.81
CA ALA A 85 -1.53 -4.94 -15.22
C ALA A 85 -1.11 -6.24 -15.92
N GLN A 86 -0.71 -7.25 -15.15
CA GLN A 86 -0.29 -8.55 -15.70
C GLN A 86 -1.53 -9.33 -16.20
N PRO A 87 -1.54 -9.82 -17.46
CA PRO A 87 -2.51 -10.81 -17.87
C PRO A 87 -2.26 -12.06 -17.04
N TRP A 88 -3.25 -12.48 -16.27
CA TRP A 88 -3.21 -13.72 -15.49
C TRP A 88 -2.88 -14.87 -16.44
N GLY A 89 -1.64 -15.35 -16.42
CA GLY A 89 -1.14 -16.33 -17.39
C GLY A 89 -1.98 -17.61 -17.39
N GLU A 90 -2.03 -18.29 -18.54
CA GLU A 90 -2.63 -19.63 -18.64
C GLU A 90 -1.99 -20.55 -17.59
N GLY A 91 -2.82 -21.10 -16.69
CA GLY A 91 -2.38 -21.92 -15.56
C GLY A 91 -2.67 -21.34 -14.17
N VAL A 92 -3.17 -20.11 -14.07
CA VAL A 92 -3.71 -19.60 -12.79
C VAL A 92 -5.11 -20.18 -12.56
N THR A 93 -5.22 -21.10 -11.60
CA THR A 93 -6.52 -21.64 -11.16
C THR A 93 -7.44 -20.51 -10.69
N GLU A 94 -8.72 -20.55 -11.05
CA GLU A 94 -9.74 -19.54 -10.73
C GLU A 94 -9.78 -19.15 -9.23
N GLY A 95 -9.47 -20.09 -8.33
CA GLY A 95 -9.36 -19.85 -6.88
C GLY A 95 -8.18 -18.98 -6.45
N LYS A 96 -7.06 -18.97 -7.19
CA LYS A 96 -5.91 -18.08 -6.95
C LYS A 96 -6.24 -16.65 -7.36
N VAL A 97 -6.86 -16.49 -8.54
CA VAL A 97 -7.36 -15.19 -9.03
C VAL A 97 -8.32 -14.56 -8.03
N LYS A 98 -9.30 -15.32 -7.52
CA LYS A 98 -10.25 -14.83 -6.50
C LYS A 98 -9.58 -14.40 -5.19
N ARG A 99 -8.55 -15.13 -4.72
CA ARG A 99 -7.83 -14.79 -3.48
C ARG A 99 -6.99 -13.53 -3.64
N GLU A 100 -6.30 -13.40 -4.76
CA GLU A 100 -5.48 -12.23 -5.07
C GLU A 100 -6.34 -10.99 -5.30
N ALA A 101 -7.44 -11.14 -6.06
CA ALA A 101 -8.44 -10.10 -6.27
C ALA A 101 -9.09 -9.64 -4.95
N ALA A 102 -9.34 -10.54 -4.00
CA ALA A 102 -9.86 -10.18 -2.68
C ALA A 102 -8.81 -9.55 -1.74
N MET A 103 -7.52 -9.78 -1.99
CA MET A 103 -6.44 -9.25 -1.15
C MET A 103 -6.23 -7.75 -1.37
N VAL A 104 -6.36 -7.28 -2.61
CA VAL A 104 -6.18 -5.86 -2.94
C VAL A 104 -7.13 -4.94 -2.16
N PRO A 105 -8.47 -5.16 -2.17
CA PRO A 105 -9.40 -4.36 -1.37
C PRO A 105 -9.09 -4.41 0.13
N ARG A 106 -8.72 -5.58 0.66
CA ARG A 106 -8.38 -5.75 2.08
C ARG A 106 -7.15 -4.92 2.46
N MET A 107 -6.13 -4.92 1.62
CA MET A 107 -4.90 -4.17 1.87
C MET A 107 -5.16 -2.67 1.83
N ILE A 108 -5.92 -2.20 0.83
CA ILE A 108 -6.34 -0.80 0.72
C ILE A 108 -7.11 -0.37 1.99
N GLN A 109 -8.08 -1.16 2.43
CA GLN A 109 -8.86 -0.84 3.64
C GLN A 109 -7.99 -0.74 4.90
N GLU A 110 -7.01 -1.62 5.08
CA GLU A 110 -6.11 -1.54 6.23
C GLU A 110 -5.18 -0.31 6.16
N MET A 111 -4.73 0.06 4.96
CA MET A 111 -3.96 1.29 4.77
C MET A 111 -4.79 2.54 5.09
N GLU A 112 -6.05 2.62 4.62
CA GLU A 112 -6.98 3.71 4.93
C GLU A 112 -7.27 3.83 6.43
N LYS A 113 -7.53 2.69 7.11
CA LYS A 113 -7.74 2.66 8.56
C LYS A 113 -6.54 3.21 9.31
N PHE A 114 -5.33 2.90 8.84
CA PHE A 114 -4.10 3.45 9.42
C PHE A 114 -4.01 4.97 9.20
N GLU A 115 -4.27 5.49 8.00
CA GLU A 115 -4.27 6.93 7.74
C GLU A 115 -5.27 7.67 8.64
N LEU A 116 -6.48 7.14 8.80
CA LEU A 116 -7.50 7.71 9.68
C LEU A 116 -7.06 7.71 11.15
N LEU A 117 -6.34 6.68 11.58
CA LEU A 117 -5.78 6.59 12.92
C LEU A 117 -4.70 7.67 13.15
N VAL A 118 -3.82 7.90 12.18
CA VAL A 118 -2.80 8.96 12.24
C VAL A 118 -3.47 10.34 12.31
N VAL A 119 -4.53 10.58 11.55
CA VAL A 119 -5.31 11.83 11.61
C VAL A 119 -5.91 12.03 13.02
N LYS A 120 -6.46 10.98 13.64
CA LYS A 120 -6.97 11.05 15.01
C LYS A 120 -5.86 11.38 16.01
N LEU A 121 -4.72 10.71 15.87
CA LEU A 121 -3.55 10.95 16.74
C LEU A 121 -3.06 12.39 16.61
N ASN A 122 -2.89 12.91 15.39
CA ASN A 122 -2.47 14.29 15.10
C ASN A 122 -3.34 15.33 15.83
N LYS A 123 -4.66 15.17 15.72
CA LYS A 123 -5.64 16.06 16.39
C LYS A 123 -5.53 16.01 17.92
N LYS A 124 -5.16 14.86 18.48
CA LYS A 124 -5.09 14.64 19.93
C LYS A 124 -3.75 15.04 20.54
N SER A 125 -2.64 14.84 19.82
CA SER A 125 -1.29 15.16 20.28
C SER A 125 -0.92 16.63 20.14
N GLY A 126 -1.52 17.36 19.19
CA GLY A 126 -1.09 18.72 18.83
C GLY A 126 0.22 18.77 18.03
N VAL A 127 0.96 17.66 17.94
CA VAL A 127 2.10 17.47 17.03
C VAL A 127 1.61 17.31 15.59
N ASP A 128 2.23 18.04 14.65
CA ASP A 128 1.92 17.99 13.22
C ASP A 128 2.50 16.74 12.55
N LEU A 129 1.85 15.59 12.79
CA LEU A 129 2.17 14.29 12.17
C LEU A 129 1.87 14.27 10.68
N MET A 130 0.97 15.13 10.20
CA MET A 130 0.58 15.18 8.80
C MET A 130 1.74 15.61 7.90
N ARG A 131 2.73 16.35 8.41
CA ARG A 131 3.97 16.66 7.66
C ARG A 131 4.77 15.43 7.25
N HIS A 132 4.63 14.32 7.99
CA HIS A 132 5.36 13.09 7.77
C HIS A 132 4.57 12.05 6.98
N MET A 133 3.33 12.37 6.61
CA MET A 133 2.42 11.48 5.89
C MET A 133 1.84 12.19 4.68
N LYS A 134 1.96 11.59 3.50
CA LYS A 134 1.12 11.99 2.37
C LYS A 134 -0.09 11.08 2.32
N LYS A 135 -1.27 11.68 2.19
CA LYS A 135 -2.49 10.92 1.90
C LYS A 135 -2.26 10.14 0.61
N ALA A 136 -2.68 8.89 0.58
CA ALA A 136 -2.63 8.11 -0.64
C ALA A 136 -3.57 8.68 -1.71
N THR A 137 -3.07 9.56 -2.57
CA THR A 137 -3.75 10.04 -3.79
C THR A 137 -3.65 9.04 -4.94
N ALA A 138 -2.94 7.92 -4.77
CA ALA A 138 -2.70 6.92 -5.81
C ALA A 138 -3.97 6.22 -6.33
N ARG A 139 -5.13 6.43 -5.69
CA ARG A 139 -6.44 5.91 -6.13
C ARG A 139 -7.29 6.92 -6.90
N ASP A 140 -6.85 8.18 -7.02
CA ASP A 140 -7.55 9.16 -7.86
C ASP A 140 -7.22 8.86 -9.32
N PHE A 141 -8.24 8.45 -10.07
CA PHE A 141 -8.36 8.45 -11.54
C PHE A 141 -7.03 8.38 -12.32
N ARG A 142 -6.24 7.32 -12.16
CA ARG A 142 -5.18 7.02 -13.11
C ARG A 142 -5.80 6.50 -14.40
N ILE A 143 -6.19 7.42 -15.28
CA ILE A 143 -6.45 7.10 -16.68
C ILE A 143 -5.10 6.67 -17.25
N LYS A 144 -4.94 5.36 -17.50
CA LYS A 144 -3.79 4.85 -18.23
C LYS A 144 -3.96 5.21 -19.71
N VAL A 145 -3.70 6.47 -20.04
CA VAL A 145 -3.90 7.02 -21.39
C VAL A 145 -3.20 6.13 -22.42
N ASP A 146 -1.99 5.64 -22.12
CA ASP A 146 -1.25 4.74 -23.00
C ASP A 146 -1.97 3.42 -23.27
N GLU A 147 -2.62 2.82 -22.26
CA GLU A 147 -3.35 1.55 -22.38
C GLU A 147 -4.66 1.74 -23.17
N VAL A 148 -5.32 2.89 -23.02
CA VAL A 148 -6.51 3.28 -23.80
C VAL A 148 -6.14 3.55 -25.26
N VAL A 149 -5.05 4.28 -25.50
CA VAL A 149 -4.54 4.58 -26.85
C VAL A 149 -4.07 3.31 -27.56
N LEU A 150 -3.39 2.40 -26.86
CA LEU A 150 -2.98 1.11 -27.43
C LEU A 150 -4.18 0.24 -27.79
N ARG A 151 -5.24 0.21 -26.97
CA ARG A 151 -6.48 -0.52 -27.30
C ARG A 151 -7.24 0.10 -28.46
N ALA A 152 -7.28 1.43 -28.57
CA ALA A 152 -7.88 2.12 -29.70
C ALA A 152 -7.14 1.79 -31.01
N LYS A 153 -5.81 1.90 -31.02
CA LYS A 153 -4.97 1.55 -32.18
C LYS A 153 -5.06 0.09 -32.59
N LYS A 154 -5.28 -0.82 -31.63
CA LYS A 154 -5.46 -2.24 -31.92
C LYS A 154 -6.81 -2.51 -32.60
N LYS A 155 -7.89 -1.85 -32.16
CA LYS A 155 -9.20 -1.94 -32.80
C LYS A 155 -9.21 -1.37 -34.22
N GLU A 156 -8.56 -0.21 -34.43
CA GLU A 156 -8.44 0.39 -35.76
C GLU A 156 -7.75 -0.54 -36.76
N ARG A 157 -6.73 -1.31 -36.34
CA ARG A 157 -6.09 -2.31 -37.20
C ARG A 157 -6.96 -3.54 -37.48
N GLU A 158 -7.76 -3.98 -36.51
CA GLU A 158 -8.66 -5.13 -36.69
C GLU A 158 -9.84 -4.78 -37.62
N GLU A 159 -10.26 -3.51 -37.67
CA GLU A 159 -11.30 -3.00 -38.59
C GLU A 159 -10.78 -2.69 -40.01
N GLU A 160 -9.48 -2.51 -40.19
CA GLU A 160 -8.85 -2.32 -41.52
C GLU A 160 -8.50 -3.64 -42.23
N GLU A 161 -8.47 -4.77 -41.51
CA GLU A 161 -8.17 -6.10 -42.04
C GLU A 161 -9.43 -6.93 -42.40
N GLU A 162 -10.64 -6.38 -42.20
CA GLU A 162 -11.94 -6.95 -42.59
C GLU A 162 -12.55 -6.24 -43.81
#